data_AF-A0A7C1P440-F1
#
_entry.id   AF-A0A7C1P440-F1
#
_cell.length_a   1.000
_cell.length_b   1.000
_cell.length_c   1.000
_cell.angle_alpha   90.00
_cell.angle_beta   90.00
_cell.angle_gamma   90.00
#
_symmetry.space_group_name_H-M   'P 1'
#
loop_
_entity.id
_entity.type
_entity.pdbx_description
1 polymer ?
#
loop_
_entity_poly.entity_id
_entity_poly.type
_entity_poly.pdbx_seq_one_letter_code
_entity_poly.pdbx_strand_id
1 'polypeptide(L)'
;MKSFSFTLKQVDPVSNDLTVTTALFKVEGKNLVRLYGTSREFTEEDFIDFDRDIGAVVGISVNDLFHGDSSVRVEEVVVQPPAKLLKVVKVEEKYGKTRFYLIVTEVSATGEERVLYSNHRSLMVTLNKSVEDVSKILGVNEDSIWDLLK
;
A
#
# COMPACT_ATOMS: atom_id res chain seq x y z
N MET A 1 -12.41 1.69 1.97
CA MET A 1 -11.02 1.17 2.07
C MET A 1 -10.07 2.33 2.36
N LYS A 2 -9.15 2.15 3.32
CA LYS A 2 -8.18 3.19 3.73
C LYS A 2 -6.82 2.99 3.05
N SER A 3 -6.14 4.08 2.75
CA SER A 3 -4.76 4.12 2.28
C SER A 3 -3.97 5.14 3.10
N PHE A 4 -2.75 4.78 3.52
CA PHE A 4 -1.94 5.61 4.41
C PHE A 4 -0.71 6.12 3.66
N SER A 5 -0.53 7.43 3.64
CA SER A 5 0.68 8.06 3.12
C SER A 5 1.29 8.95 4.20
N PHE A 6 2.59 8.85 4.40
CA PHE A 6 3.26 9.55 5.50
C PHE A 6 4.73 9.79 5.25
N THR A 7 5.26 10.78 5.95
CA THR A 7 6.70 10.93 6.16
C THR A 7 7.03 10.52 7.59
N LEU A 8 8.12 9.79 7.78
CA LEU A 8 8.62 9.41 9.10
C LEU A 8 10.11 9.73 9.18
N LYS A 9 10.50 10.52 10.16
CA LYS A 9 11.91 10.67 10.55
C LYS A 9 12.15 9.88 11.83
N GLN A 10 12.93 8.82 11.73
CA GLN A 10 13.36 8.06 12.91
C GLN A 10 14.52 8.78 13.60
N VAL A 11 14.39 9.00 14.90
CA VAL A 11 15.41 9.63 15.74
C VAL A 11 16.24 8.53 16.42
N ASP A 12 17.45 8.29 15.89
CA ASP A 12 18.48 7.36 16.38
C ASP A 12 18.22 5.82 16.26
N PRO A 13 19.26 4.99 16.07
CA PRO A 13 20.68 5.32 15.84
C PRO A 13 21.02 5.65 14.37
N VAL A 14 20.06 5.55 13.45
CA VAL A 14 20.24 5.89 12.02
C VAL A 14 19.06 6.72 11.58
N SER A 15 19.30 7.99 11.23
CA SER A 15 18.27 8.88 10.66
C SER A 15 17.85 8.39 9.28
N ASN A 16 16.87 7.48 9.24
CA ASN A 16 16.21 7.10 8.00
C ASN A 16 14.93 7.91 7.88
N ASP A 17 15.03 9.00 7.12
CA ASP A 17 13.84 9.70 6.66
C ASP A 17 13.20 8.81 5.60
N LEU A 18 11.94 8.48 5.83
CA LEU A 18 11.13 7.61 5.00
C LEU A 18 9.94 8.39 4.49
N THR A 19 9.67 8.30 3.19
CA THR A 19 8.42 8.74 2.59
C THR A 19 7.67 7.52 2.11
N VAL A 20 6.47 7.31 2.62
CA VAL A 20 5.57 6.24 2.22
C VAL A 20 4.39 6.84 1.48
N THR A 21 4.21 6.43 0.23
CA THR A 21 3.06 6.83 -0.59
C THR A 21 2.27 5.58 -0.94
N THR A 22 0.96 5.62 -0.68
CA THR A 22 0.06 4.53 -1.02
C THR A 22 -0.91 4.98 -2.11
N ALA A 23 -1.10 4.14 -3.13
CA ALA A 23 -2.09 4.34 -4.17
C ALA A 23 -2.96 3.10 -4.34
N LEU A 24 -4.27 3.30 -4.55
CA LEU A 24 -5.25 2.24 -4.73
C LEU A 24 -5.76 2.24 -6.17
N PHE A 25 -5.82 1.07 -6.78
CA PHE A 25 -6.28 0.86 -8.14
C PHE A 25 -7.35 -0.22 -8.18
N LYS A 26 -8.36 -0.05 -9.04
CA LYS A 26 -9.39 -1.03 -9.32
C LYS A 26 -9.14 -1.66 -10.67
N VAL A 27 -9.37 -2.97 -10.77
CA VAL A 27 -9.41 -3.66 -12.07
C VAL A 27 -10.75 -3.36 -12.74
N GLU A 28 -10.70 -2.74 -13.90
CA GLU A 28 -11.85 -2.58 -14.78
C GLU A 28 -11.52 -3.17 -16.16
N GLY A 29 -12.16 -4.32 -16.46
CA GLY A 29 -11.78 -5.14 -17.61
C GLY A 29 -10.37 -5.71 -17.43
N LYS A 30 -9.41 -5.21 -18.22
CA LYS A 30 -7.98 -5.58 -18.15
C LYS A 30 -7.06 -4.40 -17.76
N ASN A 31 -7.66 -3.30 -17.30
CA ASN A 31 -6.94 -2.07 -16.98
C ASN A 31 -6.98 -1.81 -15.47
N LEU A 32 -5.96 -1.10 -14.98
CA LEU A 32 -5.89 -0.61 -13.62
C LEU A 32 -6.28 0.86 -13.60
N VAL A 33 -7.40 1.17 -12.96
CA VAL A 33 -7.91 2.54 -12.81
C VAL A 33 -7.62 3.02 -11.41
N ARG A 34 -6.89 4.13 -11.28
CA ARG A 34 -6.62 4.72 -9.97
C ARG A 34 -7.91 5.20 -9.32
N LEU A 35 -8.11 4.78 -8.08
CA LEU A 35 -9.18 5.31 -7.24
C LEU A 35 -8.65 6.48 -6.41
N TYR A 36 -9.51 7.46 -6.21
CA TYR A 36 -9.23 8.61 -5.35
C TYR A 36 -10.29 8.70 -4.27
N GLY A 37 -9.87 9.14 -3.09
CA GLY A 37 -10.71 9.22 -1.91
C GLY A 37 -10.68 10.60 -1.26
N THR A 38 -11.48 10.73 -0.21
CA THR A 38 -11.39 11.91 0.66
C THR A 38 -10.13 11.78 1.51
N SER A 39 -9.31 12.82 1.53
CA SER A 39 -8.13 12.88 2.39
C SER A 39 -8.48 13.53 3.73
N ARG A 40 -8.04 12.90 4.83
CA ARG A 40 -8.18 13.44 6.19
C ARG A 40 -6.93 13.17 7.02
N GLU A 41 -6.91 13.77 8.22
CA GLU A 41 -5.88 13.50 9.23
C GLU A 41 -6.07 12.12 9.85
N PHE A 42 -4.96 11.54 10.29
CA PHE A 42 -4.89 10.27 10.98
C PHE A 42 -5.44 10.39 12.41
N THR A 43 -6.27 9.42 12.83
CA THR A 43 -6.89 9.41 14.16
C THR A 43 -6.68 8.06 14.85
N GLU A 44 -7.07 7.95 16.12
CA GLU A 44 -6.93 6.71 16.90
C GLU A 44 -7.68 5.51 16.29
N GLU A 45 -8.80 5.78 15.60
CA GLU A 45 -9.59 4.76 14.90
C GLU A 45 -8.83 4.09 13.75
N ASP A 46 -7.73 4.70 13.29
CA ASP A 46 -6.92 4.19 12.18
C ASP A 46 -5.80 3.24 12.62
N PHE A 47 -5.52 3.12 13.92
CA PHE A 47 -4.34 2.39 14.39
C PHE A 47 -4.32 0.93 13.93
N ILE A 48 -5.46 0.25 14.07
CA ILE A 48 -5.60 -1.16 13.71
C ILE A 48 -5.46 -1.35 12.20
N ASP A 49 -6.08 -0.47 11.41
CA ASP A 49 -6.01 -0.52 9.95
C ASP A 49 -4.59 -0.21 9.45
N PHE A 50 -3.89 0.73 10.10
CA PHE A 50 -2.52 1.09 9.77
C PHE A 50 -1.56 -0.07 10.01
N ASP A 51 -1.59 -0.69 11.20
CA ASP A 51 -0.70 -1.80 11.51
C ASP A 51 -0.98 -3.02 10.63
N ARG A 52 -2.24 -3.28 10.30
CA ARG A 52 -2.63 -4.36 9.37
C ARG A 52 -2.06 -4.14 7.98
N ASP A 53 -2.13 -2.91 7.46
CA ASP A 53 -1.76 -2.63 6.07
C ASP A 53 -0.26 -2.30 5.93
N ILE A 54 0.22 -1.31 6.69
CA ILE A 54 1.60 -0.80 6.62
C ILE A 54 2.54 -1.62 7.50
N GLY A 55 2.12 -1.95 8.73
CA GLY A 55 2.92 -2.74 9.67
C GLY A 55 3.28 -4.10 9.10
N ALA A 56 2.30 -4.82 8.54
CA ALA A 56 2.51 -6.14 7.94
C ALA A 56 3.45 -6.11 6.72
N VAL A 57 3.42 -5.03 5.94
CA VAL A 57 4.08 -4.97 4.63
C VAL A 57 5.45 -4.28 4.70
N VAL A 58 5.50 -3.09 5.29
CA VAL A 58 6.69 -2.26 5.36
C VAL A 58 7.48 -2.53 6.65
N GLY A 59 6.82 -3.05 7.68
CA GLY A 59 7.40 -3.23 9.02
C GLY A 59 7.48 -1.91 9.80
N ILE A 60 6.56 -0.97 9.54
CA ILE A 60 6.42 0.28 10.29
C ILE A 60 5.09 0.22 11.03
N SER A 61 5.16 0.30 12.35
CA SER A 61 4.00 0.27 13.22
C SER A 61 3.54 1.68 13.61
N VAL A 62 2.33 1.77 14.17
CA VAL A 62 1.84 2.98 14.81
C VAL A 62 2.80 3.50 15.89
N ASN A 63 3.48 2.59 16.61
CA ASN A 63 4.46 2.97 17.63
C ASN A 63 5.63 3.77 17.05
N ASP A 64 6.08 3.41 15.84
CA ASP A 64 7.14 4.14 15.15
C ASP A 64 6.69 5.57 14.78
N LEU A 65 5.41 5.75 14.44
CA LEU A 65 4.84 7.07 14.13
C LEU A 65 4.80 7.98 15.36
N PHE A 66 4.50 7.43 16.54
CA PHE A 66 4.41 8.18 17.80
C PHE A 66 5.77 8.56 18.38
N HIS A 67 6.79 7.73 18.17
CA HIS A 67 8.14 8.01 18.65
C HIS A 67 8.99 8.80 17.65
N GLY A 68 8.56 8.93 16.41
CA GLY A 68 9.21 9.72 15.37
C GLY A 68 8.54 11.08 15.11
N ASP A 69 9.22 11.93 14.32
CA ASP A 69 8.58 13.10 13.70
C ASP A 69 7.85 12.60 12.45
N SER A 70 6.52 12.53 12.53
CA SER A 70 5.68 11.97 11.47
C SER A 70 4.50 12.87 11.09
N SER A 71 4.12 12.79 9.81
CA SER A 71 2.89 13.40 9.30
C SER A 71 2.18 12.34 8.47
N VAL A 72 1.00 11.93 8.91
CA VAL A 72 0.22 10.86 8.29
C VAL A 72 -1.06 11.41 7.69
N ARG A 73 -1.32 11.06 6.44
CA ARG A 73 -2.56 11.31 5.73
C ARG A 73 -3.26 10.00 5.43
N VAL A 74 -4.57 9.99 5.69
CA VAL A 74 -5.45 8.88 5.36
C VAL A 74 -6.26 9.28 4.14
N GLU A 75 -6.26 8.44 3.12
CA GLU A 75 -7.17 8.53 1.98
C GLU A 75 -8.23 7.44 2.10
N GLU A 76 -9.50 7.85 2.16
CA GLU A 76 -10.64 6.94 2.26
C GLU A 76 -11.38 6.84 0.94
N VAL A 77 -11.35 5.64 0.37
CA VAL A 77 -11.95 5.32 -0.92
C VAL A 77 -13.19 4.46 -0.71
N VAL A 78 -14.31 4.89 -1.28
CA VAL A 78 -15.53 4.06 -1.36
C VAL A 78 -15.38 3.10 -2.54
N VAL A 79 -15.39 1.81 -2.26
CA VAL A 79 -15.31 0.76 -3.29
C VAL A 79 -16.67 0.10 -3.44
N GLN A 80 -17.20 0.11 -4.67
CA GLN A 80 -18.42 -0.62 -4.99
C GLN A 80 -18.11 -2.11 -5.21
N PRO A 81 -18.75 -3.03 -4.48
CA PRO A 81 -18.60 -4.46 -4.73
C PRO A 81 -19.38 -4.93 -5.97
N PRO A 82 -18.97 -6.04 -6.61
CA PRO A 82 -17.70 -6.75 -6.41
C PRO A 82 -16.53 -6.01 -7.06
N ALA A 83 -15.34 -6.14 -6.49
CA ALA A 83 -14.13 -5.50 -7.02
C ALA A 83 -12.86 -6.30 -6.77
N LYS A 84 -11.91 -6.22 -7.70
CA LYS A 84 -10.50 -6.58 -7.45
C LYS A 84 -9.67 -5.32 -7.43
N LEU A 85 -8.83 -5.21 -6.41
CA LEU A 85 -8.06 -4.01 -6.11
C LEU A 85 -6.58 -4.33 -6.03
N LEU A 86 -5.76 -3.40 -6.48
CA LEU A 86 -4.32 -3.38 -6.26
C LEU A 86 -3.98 -2.15 -5.42
N LYS A 87 -3.40 -2.37 -4.25
CA LYS A 87 -2.79 -1.31 -3.45
C LYS A 87 -1.28 -1.37 -3.68
N VAL A 88 -0.70 -0.24 -4.09
CA VAL A 88 0.74 -0.06 -4.28
C VAL A 88 1.26 0.81 -3.16
N VAL A 89 2.21 0.30 -2.39
CA VAL A 89 2.89 1.03 -1.32
C VAL A 89 4.33 1.29 -1.78
N LYS A 90 4.63 2.55 -2.08
CA LYS A 90 5.98 3.02 -2.43
C LYS A 90 6.65 3.54 -1.18
N VAL A 91 7.85 3.04 -0.89
CA VAL A 91 8.68 3.46 0.24
C VAL A 91 9.98 4.04 -0.30
N GLU A 92 10.22 5.32 -0.03
CA GLU A 92 11.40 6.04 -0.44
C GLU A 92 12.26 6.36 0.79
N GLU A 93 13.49 5.85 0.80
CA GLU A 93 14.50 6.15 1.80
C GLU A 93 15.35 7.36 1.37
N LYS A 94 15.79 8.19 2.32
CA LYS A 94 16.62 9.40 2.12
C LYS A 94 17.80 9.24 1.14
N TYR A 95 18.40 8.06 1.06
CA TYR A 95 19.55 7.78 0.19
C TYR A 95 19.16 7.23 -1.19
N GLY A 96 17.92 7.49 -1.63
CA GLY A 96 17.45 7.17 -2.99
C GLY A 96 17.04 5.71 -3.19
N LYS A 97 16.96 4.92 -2.12
CA LYS A 97 16.47 3.55 -2.21
C LYS A 97 14.94 3.56 -2.20
N THR A 98 14.35 3.19 -3.33
CA THR A 98 12.91 3.00 -3.46
C THR A 98 12.56 1.51 -3.37
N ARG A 99 11.54 1.19 -2.59
CA ARG A 99 10.95 -0.15 -2.51
C ARG A 99 9.47 -0.07 -2.81
N PHE A 100 8.94 -1.14 -3.40
CA PHE A 100 7.53 -1.26 -3.72
C PHE A 100 6.96 -2.52 -3.08
N TYR A 101 5.76 -2.36 -2.54
CA TYR A 101 4.95 -3.46 -2.07
C TYR A 101 3.57 -3.40 -2.71
N LEU A 102 3.04 -4.57 -3.05
CA LEU A 102 1.83 -4.81 -3.79
C LEU A 102 0.91 -5.66 -2.92
N ILE A 103 -0.31 -5.19 -2.74
CA ILE A 103 -1.36 -5.92 -2.02
C ILE A 103 -2.55 -6.05 -2.96
N VAL A 104 -3.02 -7.27 -3.18
CA VAL A 104 -4.23 -7.55 -3.95
C VAL A 104 -5.34 -7.93 -3.01
N THR A 105 -6.45 -7.20 -3.09
CA THR A 105 -7.66 -7.45 -2.31
C THR A 105 -8.83 -7.69 -3.24
N GLU A 106 -9.61 -8.71 -2.96
CA GLU A 106 -10.91 -8.94 -3.56
C GLU A 106 -12.00 -8.50 -2.59
N VAL A 107 -12.97 -7.74 -3.08
CA VAL A 107 -14.20 -7.36 -2.38
C VAL A 107 -15.32 -8.18 -3.03
N SER A 108 -15.89 -9.11 -2.27
CA SER A 108 -16.95 -10.00 -2.75
C SER A 108 -18.24 -9.22 -3.01
N ALA A 109 -19.23 -9.82 -3.68
CA ALA A 109 -20.53 -9.18 -3.90
C ALA A 109 -21.28 -8.84 -2.59
N THR A 110 -20.96 -9.52 -1.47
CA THR A 110 -21.52 -9.23 -0.14
C THR A 110 -20.73 -8.14 0.60
N GLY A 111 -19.65 -7.62 0.01
CA GLY A 111 -18.79 -6.60 0.60
C GLY A 111 -17.66 -7.15 1.48
N GLU A 112 -17.50 -8.47 1.57
CA GLU A 112 -16.41 -9.08 2.34
C GLU A 112 -15.06 -8.89 1.62
N GLU A 113 -14.06 -8.44 2.38
CA GLU A 113 -12.70 -8.23 1.87
C GLU A 113 -11.82 -9.46 2.10
N ARG A 114 -11.10 -9.89 1.07
CA ARG A 114 -10.13 -10.98 1.14
C ARG A 114 -8.84 -10.57 0.46
N VAL A 115 -7.73 -10.66 1.18
CA VAL A 115 -6.39 -10.49 0.60
C VAL A 115 -6.04 -11.74 -0.23
N LEU A 116 -5.79 -11.55 -1.52
CA LEU A 116 -5.36 -12.60 -2.44
C LEU A 116 -3.84 -12.67 -2.58
N TYR A 117 -3.16 -11.54 -2.40
CA TYR A 117 -1.71 -11.42 -2.49
C TYR A 117 -1.21 -10.29 -1.60
N SER A 118 -0.04 -10.48 -1.00
CA SER A 118 0.73 -9.42 -0.37
C SER A 118 2.21 -9.80 -0.39
N ASN A 119 3.08 -8.94 -0.89
CA ASN A 119 4.51 -9.07 -0.62
C ASN A 119 4.89 -8.15 0.55
N HIS A 120 5.72 -8.65 1.45
CA HIS A 120 6.15 -7.95 2.64
C HIS A 120 7.67 -7.90 2.73
N ARG A 121 8.20 -6.97 3.54
CA ARG A 121 9.65 -6.73 3.69
C ARG A 121 10.46 -7.98 4.04
N SER A 122 9.88 -8.92 4.76
CA SER A 122 10.54 -10.17 5.15
C SER A 122 10.46 -11.29 4.10
N LEU A 123 9.66 -11.15 3.03
CA LEU A 123 9.68 -12.08 1.89
C LEU A 123 10.85 -11.73 0.97
N MET A 124 11.68 -12.73 0.65
CA MET A 124 12.73 -12.61 -0.38
C MET A 124 12.17 -12.73 -1.80
N VAL A 125 10.97 -12.22 -2.05
CA VAL A 125 10.36 -12.22 -3.39
C VAL A 125 10.85 -10.98 -4.12
N THR A 126 11.39 -11.17 -5.33
CA THR A 126 11.84 -10.05 -6.16
C THR A 126 10.62 -9.28 -6.70
N LEU A 127 10.78 -7.97 -6.95
CA LEU A 127 9.69 -7.15 -7.47
C LEU A 127 9.16 -7.70 -8.81
N ASN A 128 10.03 -8.20 -9.68
CA ASN A 128 9.62 -8.82 -10.95
C ASN A 128 8.68 -10.00 -10.71
N LYS A 129 8.99 -10.86 -9.74
CA LYS A 129 8.13 -11.99 -9.40
C LYS A 129 6.80 -11.54 -8.80
N SER A 130 6.83 -10.51 -7.96
CA SER A 130 5.60 -9.89 -7.45
C SER A 130 4.71 -9.33 -8.55
N VAL A 131 5.28 -8.65 -9.54
CA VAL A 131 4.53 -8.12 -10.69
C VAL A 131 3.93 -9.27 -11.52
N GLU A 132 4.70 -10.31 -11.81
CA GLU A 132 4.22 -11.50 -12.53
C GLU A 132 3.02 -12.14 -11.80
N ASP A 133 3.14 -12.39 -10.50
CA ASP A 133 2.09 -13.04 -9.71
C ASP A 133 0.83 -12.16 -9.60
N VAL A 134 1.00 -10.86 -9.33
CA VAL A 134 -0.11 -9.90 -9.28
C VAL A 134 -0.82 -9.79 -10.63
N SER A 135 -0.08 -9.77 -11.75
CA SER A 135 -0.67 -9.70 -13.09
C SER A 135 -1.60 -10.89 -13.36
N LYS A 136 -1.18 -12.10 -12.96
CA LYS A 136 -1.96 -13.34 -13.12
C LYS A 136 -3.22 -13.34 -12.25
N ILE A 137 -3.11 -12.89 -10.99
CA ILE A 137 -4.24 -12.84 -10.05
C ILE A 137 -5.31 -11.82 -10.51
N LEU A 138 -4.85 -10.66 -10.99
CA LEU A 138 -5.72 -9.57 -11.44
C LEU A 138 -6.22 -9.75 -12.88
N GLY A 139 -5.52 -10.53 -13.71
CA GLY A 139 -5.84 -10.71 -15.12
C GLY A 139 -5.49 -9.48 -15.99
N VAL A 140 -4.45 -8.74 -15.60
CA VAL A 140 -3.96 -7.52 -16.28
C VAL A 140 -2.57 -7.76 -16.89
N ASN A 141 -2.14 -6.90 -17.82
CA ASN A 141 -0.77 -6.97 -18.35
C ASN A 141 0.24 -6.51 -17.27
N GLU A 142 1.39 -7.19 -17.16
CA GLU A 142 2.52 -6.79 -16.33
C GLU A 142 2.98 -5.35 -16.62
N ASP A 143 2.99 -4.94 -17.89
CA ASP A 143 3.36 -3.57 -18.29
C ASP A 143 2.49 -2.53 -17.60
N SER A 144 1.19 -2.81 -17.44
CA SER A 144 0.25 -1.91 -16.76
C SER A 144 0.54 -1.78 -15.27
N ILE A 145 1.16 -2.78 -14.65
CA ILE A 145 1.62 -2.69 -13.25
C ILE A 145 2.94 -1.93 -13.20
N TRP A 146 3.89 -2.24 -14.09
CA TRP A 146 5.17 -1.54 -14.18
C TRP A 146 5.01 -0.03 -14.38
N ASP A 147 4.04 0.40 -15.17
CA ASP A 147 3.73 1.82 -15.35
C ASP A 147 3.29 2.52 -14.06
N LEU A 148 2.74 1.79 -13.08
CA LEU A 148 2.40 2.34 -11.75
C LEU A 148 3.58 2.40 -10.80
N LEU A 149 4.68 1.70 -11.10
CA LEU A 149 5.88 1.62 -10.28
C LEU A 149 7.00 2.56 -10.75
N LYS A 150 6.76 3.35 -11.80
CA LYS A 150 7.66 4.40 -12.28
C LYS A 150 7.51 5.66 -11.43
#